data_AF-A0A3D6C4R0-F1
#
_entry.id   AF-A0A3D6C4R0-F1
#
_cell.length_a   1.000
_cell.length_b   1.000
_cell.length_c   1.000
_cell.angle_alpha   90.00
_cell.angle_beta   90.00
_cell.angle_gamma   90.00
#
_symmetry.space_group_name_H-M   'P 1'
#
loop_
_entity.id
_entity.type
_entity.pdbx_description
1 polymer ?
#
loop_
_entity_poly.entity_id
_entity_poly.type
_entity_poly.pdbx_seq_one_letter_code
_entity_poly.pdbx_strand_id
1 'polypeptide(L)'
;MRYWLIISAVGLALTMDNAGANAGENAYVGSAACKECHQEQYDNFMAHSKKANSFSSIKKMEKKLTPEEYQECFECHTTGYGKPGGFISEKQTPQVKDAGCEVCHGPGSLHIESGDPEDIKLDMGLENCRTCHNQERVEDFDFKPLMYGGAH
;
A
#
# COMPACT_ATOMS: atom_id res chain seq x y z
N MET A 1 -51.45 -29.13 39.49
CA MET A 1 -51.10 -27.88 38.76
C MET A 1 -49.75 -27.38 39.22
N ARG A 2 -48.76 -27.39 38.33
CA ARG A 2 -47.56 -26.50 38.29
C ARG A 2 -46.68 -26.98 37.13
N TYR A 3 -46.97 -26.47 35.94
CA TYR A 3 -46.10 -26.59 34.77
C TYR A 3 -44.86 -25.73 35.01
N TRP A 4 -43.68 -26.32 34.97
CA TRP A 4 -42.41 -25.59 34.90
C TRP A 4 -42.02 -25.50 33.43
N LEU A 5 -42.17 -24.30 32.87
CA LEU A 5 -41.63 -23.93 31.57
C LEU A 5 -40.11 -23.79 31.70
N ILE A 6 -39.36 -24.73 31.14
CA ILE A 6 -37.92 -24.60 30.96
C ILE A 6 -37.69 -23.83 29.66
N ILE A 7 -37.42 -22.53 29.78
CA ILE A 7 -36.95 -21.71 28.66
C ILE A 7 -35.46 -22.02 28.52
N SER A 8 -35.12 -22.93 27.60
CA SER A 8 -33.74 -23.16 27.17
C SER A 8 -33.28 -21.96 26.36
N ALA A 9 -32.56 -21.04 27.01
CA ALA A 9 -31.83 -19.97 26.33
C ALA A 9 -30.70 -20.59 25.51
N VAL A 10 -30.89 -20.66 24.19
CA VAL A 10 -29.82 -20.95 23.23
C VAL A 10 -28.89 -19.74 23.24
N GLY A 11 -27.80 -19.84 23.99
CA GLY A 11 -26.69 -18.89 23.95
C GLY A 11 -25.98 -19.02 22.60
N LEU A 12 -26.32 -18.15 21.67
CA LEU A 12 -25.58 -17.98 20.42
C LEU A 12 -24.24 -17.31 20.78
N ALA A 13 -23.21 -18.12 21.02
CA ALA A 13 -21.84 -17.65 21.13
C ALA A 13 -21.40 -17.15 19.74
N LEU A 14 -21.50 -15.84 19.54
CA LEU A 14 -20.79 -15.12 18.48
C LEU A 14 -19.30 -15.20 18.82
N THR A 15 -18.59 -16.14 18.20
CA THR A 15 -17.14 -16.10 18.13
C THR A 15 -16.78 -14.89 17.28
N MET A 16 -16.32 -13.82 17.93
CA MET A 16 -15.62 -12.74 17.24
C MET A 16 -14.31 -13.35 16.74
N ASP A 17 -14.25 -13.68 15.46
CA ASP A 17 -12.98 -13.91 14.76
C ASP A 17 -12.24 -12.57 14.77
N ASN A 18 -11.45 -12.41 15.83
CA ASN A 18 -10.49 -11.34 15.97
C ASN A 18 -9.38 -11.63 14.96
N ALA A 19 -9.60 -11.22 13.72
CA ALA A 19 -8.56 -11.22 12.70
C ALA A 19 -7.41 -10.38 13.26
N GLY A 20 -6.34 -11.08 13.64
CA GLY A 20 -5.20 -10.50 14.34
C GLY A 20 -4.62 -9.32 13.57
N ALA A 21 -4.89 -8.11 14.06
CA ALA A 21 -3.94 -7.04 13.94
C ALA A 21 -2.74 -7.47 14.81
N ASN A 22 -1.64 -7.88 14.17
CA ASN A 22 -0.36 -8.01 14.85
C ASN A 22 0.05 -6.61 15.33
N ALA A 23 -0.34 -6.25 16.56
CA ALA A 23 0.18 -5.09 17.24
C ALA A 23 1.68 -5.32 17.46
N GLY A 24 2.51 -4.65 16.65
CA GLY A 24 3.97 -4.69 16.75
C GLY A 24 4.74 -4.75 15.43
N GLU A 25 4.08 -4.90 14.28
CA GLU A 25 4.77 -4.94 12.98
C GLU A 25 4.61 -3.61 12.22
N ASN A 26 5.71 -3.00 11.79
CA ASN A 26 5.66 -1.75 11.03
C ASN A 26 4.98 -2.00 9.66
N ALA A 27 3.80 -1.42 9.49
CA ALA A 27 2.91 -1.65 8.36
C ALA A 27 2.74 -0.40 7.48
N TYR A 28 2.39 -0.67 6.22
CA TYR A 28 1.99 0.37 5.27
C TYR A 28 0.59 0.90 5.62
N VAL A 29 0.38 2.21 5.47
CA VAL A 29 -0.86 2.90 5.85
C VAL A 29 -1.51 3.68 4.70
N GLY A 30 -0.77 3.91 3.62
CA GLY A 30 -1.19 4.68 2.44
C GLY A 30 -0.91 6.18 2.58
N SER A 31 -0.64 6.83 1.44
CA SER A 31 -0.26 8.26 1.38
C SER A 31 -1.26 9.20 2.05
N ALA A 32 -2.55 8.84 2.08
CA ALA A 32 -3.59 9.68 2.68
C ALA A 32 -3.35 9.92 4.18
N ALA A 33 -2.74 8.96 4.89
CA ALA A 33 -2.40 9.10 6.30
C ALA A 33 -1.28 10.14 6.53
N CYS A 34 -0.39 10.34 5.56
CA CYS A 34 0.69 11.32 5.64
C CYS A 34 0.18 12.77 5.57
N LYS A 35 -1.00 12.99 4.98
CA LYS A 35 -1.55 14.32 4.68
C LYS A 35 -1.77 15.17 5.93
N GLU A 36 -2.15 14.56 7.05
CA GLU A 36 -2.50 15.29 8.27
C GLU A 36 -1.32 16.11 8.82
N CYS A 37 -0.10 15.58 8.73
CA CYS A 37 1.12 16.26 9.17
C CYS A 37 1.93 16.87 8.02
N HIS A 38 1.85 16.28 6.81
CA HIS A 38 2.64 16.66 5.63
C HIS A 38 1.76 17.13 4.45
N GLN A 39 0.84 18.05 4.72
CA GLN A 39 -0.14 18.54 3.75
C GLN A 39 0.50 19.06 2.45
N GLU A 40 1.56 19.86 2.54
CA GLU A 40 2.23 20.45 1.39
C GLU A 40 2.92 19.39 0.51
N GLN A 41 3.67 18.47 1.12
CA GLN A 41 4.34 17.39 0.39
C GLN A 41 3.32 16.45 -0.25
N TYR A 42 2.24 16.13 0.46
CA TYR A 42 1.15 15.32 -0.04
C TYR A 42 0.51 15.98 -1.28
N ASP A 43 0.11 17.25 -1.18
CA ASP A 43 -0.55 17.95 -2.27
C ASP A 43 0.35 18.07 -3.50
N ASN A 44 1.63 18.43 -3.31
CA ASN A 44 2.61 18.49 -4.40
C ASN A 44 2.80 17.12 -5.07
N PHE A 45 2.94 16.06 -4.27
CA PHE A 45 3.09 14.70 -4.80
C PHE A 45 1.87 14.27 -5.61
N MET A 46 0.67 14.49 -5.09
CA MET A 46 -0.57 14.11 -5.77
C MET A 46 -0.82 14.94 -7.04
N ALA A 47 -0.41 16.21 -7.06
CA ALA A 47 -0.61 17.09 -8.21
C ALA A 47 0.40 16.82 -9.34
N HIS A 48 1.63 16.45 -9.01
CA HIS A 48 2.73 16.47 -9.99
C HIS A 48 3.37 15.10 -10.25
N SER A 49 3.21 14.14 -9.34
CA SER A 49 3.81 12.82 -9.54
C SER A 49 2.90 11.89 -10.34
N LYS A 50 3.45 11.29 -11.40
CA LYS A 50 2.77 10.18 -12.11
C LYS A 50 2.61 8.93 -11.24
N LYS A 51 3.44 8.78 -10.21
CA LYS A 51 3.43 7.63 -9.29
C LYS A 51 2.12 7.56 -8.49
N ALA A 52 1.54 8.71 -8.15
CA ALA A 52 0.25 8.83 -7.48
C ALA A 52 -0.94 8.25 -8.29
N ASN A 53 -0.73 7.88 -9.56
CA ASN A 53 -1.73 7.25 -10.44
C ASN A 53 -1.16 6.01 -11.17
N SER A 54 -0.14 5.37 -10.60
CA SER A 54 0.60 4.28 -11.22
C SER A 54 -0.24 3.05 -11.52
N PHE A 55 -1.32 2.78 -10.79
CA PHE A 55 -2.14 1.59 -11.02
C PHE A 55 -2.86 1.67 -12.38
N SER A 56 -3.24 2.88 -12.79
CA SER A 56 -3.97 3.12 -14.03
C SER A 56 -3.18 2.71 -15.28
N SER A 57 -1.84 2.72 -15.23
CA SER A 57 -1.01 2.30 -16.35
C SER A 57 -1.02 0.78 -16.49
N ILE A 58 -0.92 0.04 -15.39
CA ILE A 58 -0.85 -1.42 -15.42
C ILE A 58 -2.22 -2.05 -15.67
N LYS A 59 -3.32 -1.41 -15.26
CA LYS A 59 -4.69 -1.90 -15.55
C LYS A 59 -4.94 -2.12 -17.05
N LYS A 60 -4.29 -1.32 -17.90
CA LYS A 60 -4.38 -1.45 -19.37
C LYS A 60 -3.70 -2.71 -19.91
N MET A 61 -2.80 -3.31 -19.13
CA MET A 61 -2.06 -4.52 -19.47
C MET A 61 -2.72 -5.80 -18.95
N GLU A 62 -3.63 -5.70 -17.98
CA GLU A 62 -4.31 -6.85 -17.33
C GLU A 62 -4.89 -7.87 -18.34
N LYS A 63 -5.49 -7.39 -19.45
CA LYS A 63 -6.08 -8.28 -20.47
C LYS A 63 -5.07 -8.87 -21.46
N LYS A 64 -3.81 -8.44 -21.41
CA LYS A 64 -2.73 -8.81 -22.33
C LYS A 64 -1.72 -9.76 -21.70
N LEU A 65 -1.82 -9.98 -20.40
CA LEU A 65 -0.89 -10.75 -19.59
C LEU A 65 -1.62 -11.93 -18.94
N THR A 66 -0.86 -12.95 -18.58
CA THR A 66 -1.32 -13.97 -17.64
C THR A 66 -1.55 -13.35 -16.25
N PRO A 67 -2.37 -13.98 -15.39
CA PRO A 67 -2.54 -13.51 -14.01
C PRO A 67 -1.20 -13.37 -13.26
N GLU A 68 -0.28 -14.30 -13.47
CA GLU A 68 1.04 -14.32 -12.83
C GLU A 68 1.91 -13.14 -13.29
N GLU A 69 2.03 -12.91 -14.60
CA GLU A 69 2.75 -11.75 -15.16
C GLU A 69 2.12 -10.42 -14.72
N TYR A 70 0.79 -10.35 -14.60
CA TYR A 70 0.12 -9.14 -14.15
C TYR A 70 0.40 -8.85 -12.67
N GLN A 71 0.53 -9.87 -11.82
CA GLN A 71 0.86 -9.69 -10.41
C GLN A 71 2.25 -9.09 -10.20
N GLU A 72 3.22 -9.38 -11.06
CA GLU A 72 4.56 -8.76 -10.99
C GLU A 72 4.51 -7.24 -11.15
N CYS A 73 3.50 -6.71 -11.86
CA CYS A 73 3.32 -5.26 -12.01
C CYS A 73 3.11 -4.56 -10.66
N PHE A 74 2.53 -5.27 -9.68
CA PHE A 74 2.17 -4.68 -8.38
C PHE A 74 3.39 -4.33 -7.54
N GLU A 75 4.53 -4.99 -7.74
CA GLU A 75 5.77 -4.72 -7.00
C GLU A 75 6.24 -3.26 -7.14
N CYS A 76 5.98 -2.65 -8.30
CA CYS A 76 6.45 -1.30 -8.62
C CYS A 76 5.32 -0.27 -8.80
N HIS A 77 4.11 -0.71 -9.10
CA HIS A 77 2.98 0.18 -9.37
C HIS A 77 1.97 0.28 -8.23
N THR A 78 2.22 -0.40 -7.10
CA THR A 78 1.41 -0.29 -5.88
C THR A 78 2.30 -0.05 -4.67
N THR A 79 1.72 0.17 -3.50
CA THR A 79 2.46 0.38 -2.25
C THR A 79 2.48 -0.90 -1.41
N GLY A 80 3.69 -1.40 -1.11
CA GLY A 80 3.88 -2.49 -0.14
C GLY A 80 3.33 -3.85 -0.57
N TYR A 81 3.21 -4.16 -1.85
CA TYR A 81 2.67 -5.45 -2.32
C TYR A 81 3.34 -6.65 -1.60
N GLY A 82 2.52 -7.52 -1.01
CA GLY A 82 2.99 -8.68 -0.25
C GLY A 82 3.65 -8.36 1.11
N LYS A 83 3.53 -7.13 1.61
CA LYS A 83 4.03 -6.68 2.92
C LYS A 83 2.89 -6.31 3.87
N PRO A 84 3.11 -6.26 5.19
CA PRO A 84 2.09 -5.89 6.18
C PRO A 84 1.43 -4.54 5.88
N GLY A 85 0.10 -4.52 5.77
CA GLY A 85 -0.67 -3.31 5.44
C GLY A 85 -0.58 -2.84 3.98
N GLY A 86 0.23 -3.50 3.15
CA GLY A 86 0.42 -3.13 1.76
C GLY A 86 -0.64 -3.70 0.82
N PHE A 87 -0.42 -3.51 -0.48
CA PHE A 87 -1.41 -3.84 -1.50
C PHE A 87 -1.70 -5.34 -1.58
N ILE A 88 -2.99 -5.68 -1.70
CA ILE A 88 -3.50 -7.03 -1.96
C ILE A 88 -4.35 -7.02 -3.24
N SER A 89 -5.29 -6.08 -3.34
CA SER A 89 -6.13 -5.87 -4.52
C SER A 89 -6.83 -4.52 -4.46
N GLU A 90 -7.31 -4.02 -5.60
CA GLU A 90 -8.05 -2.75 -5.67
C GLU A 90 -9.25 -2.71 -4.71
N LYS A 91 -9.89 -3.86 -4.46
CA LYS A 91 -11.06 -3.94 -3.58
C LYS A 91 -10.69 -4.01 -2.10
N GLN A 92 -9.63 -4.74 -1.75
CA GLN A 92 -9.27 -4.98 -0.36
C GLN A 92 -8.46 -3.83 0.22
N THR A 93 -7.59 -3.23 -0.59
CA THR A 93 -6.59 -2.25 -0.14
C THR A 93 -6.53 -1.05 -1.10
N PRO A 94 -7.64 -0.35 -1.36
CA PRO A 94 -7.68 0.76 -2.32
C PRO A 94 -6.76 1.92 -1.93
N GLN A 95 -6.44 2.09 -0.65
CA GLN A 95 -5.62 3.17 -0.10
C GLN A 95 -4.12 3.05 -0.44
N VAL A 96 -3.66 1.86 -0.82
CA VAL A 96 -2.26 1.55 -1.18
C VAL A 96 -2.15 1.05 -2.63
N LYS A 97 -3.19 1.31 -3.45
CA LYS A 97 -3.26 0.81 -4.84
C LYS A 97 -2.24 1.45 -5.76
N ASP A 98 -1.86 2.70 -5.51
CA ASP A 98 -0.88 3.43 -6.30
C ASP A 98 0.48 3.43 -5.59
N ALA A 99 1.53 3.77 -6.32
CA ALA A 99 2.88 3.95 -5.79
C ALA A 99 2.91 5.28 -5.02
N GLY A 100 2.70 5.19 -3.71
CA GLY A 100 2.55 6.32 -2.80
C GLY A 100 3.85 6.73 -2.11
N CYS A 101 3.72 7.54 -1.05
CA CYS A 101 4.82 8.05 -0.24
C CYS A 101 5.74 6.90 0.23
N GLU A 102 5.12 5.83 0.69
CA GLU A 102 5.78 4.69 1.35
C GLU A 102 6.53 3.76 0.39
N VAL A 103 6.38 3.90 -0.93
CA VAL A 103 7.27 3.21 -1.89
C VAL A 103 8.72 3.68 -1.73
N CYS A 104 8.88 4.96 -1.41
CA CYS A 104 10.16 5.60 -1.16
C CYS A 104 10.53 5.58 0.33
N HIS A 105 9.56 5.95 1.16
CA HIS A 105 9.75 6.20 2.60
C HIS A 105 9.61 4.95 3.48
N GLY A 106 9.18 3.81 2.92
CA GLY A 106 8.90 2.60 3.71
C GLY A 106 7.59 2.68 4.49
N PRO A 107 7.23 1.63 5.26
CA PRO A 107 6.01 1.58 6.05
C PRO A 107 5.99 2.67 7.13
N GLY A 108 4.90 3.45 7.18
CA GLY A 108 4.81 4.64 8.03
C GLY A 108 4.03 4.48 9.33
N SER A 109 3.52 3.28 9.66
CA SER A 109 2.65 3.10 10.84
C SER A 109 3.30 3.54 12.16
N LEU A 110 4.58 3.19 12.38
CA LEU A 110 5.31 3.58 13.59
C LEU A 110 5.58 5.08 13.61
N HIS A 111 5.99 5.66 12.48
CA HIS A 111 6.24 7.09 12.36
C HIS A 111 5.00 7.95 12.65
N ILE A 112 3.80 7.49 12.25
CA ILE A 112 2.56 8.19 12.58
C ILE A 112 2.27 8.13 14.09
N GLU A 113 2.55 7.00 14.74
CA GLU A 113 2.33 6.83 16.16
C GLU A 113 3.32 7.65 17.01
N SER A 114 4.60 7.64 16.64
CA SER A 114 5.68 8.25 17.40
C SER A 114 5.94 9.72 17.03
N GLY A 115 5.71 10.09 15.77
CA GLY A 115 6.19 11.34 15.17
C GLY A 115 7.71 11.39 14.98
N ASP A 116 8.43 10.28 15.24
CA ASP A 116 9.88 10.23 15.19
C ASP A 116 10.37 10.05 13.74
N PRO A 117 11.22 10.96 13.22
CA PRO A 117 11.79 10.82 11.88
C PRO A 117 12.67 9.56 11.70
N GLU A 118 13.16 8.95 12.78
CA GLU A 118 13.93 7.69 12.70
C GLU A 118 13.05 6.47 12.38
N ASP A 119 11.73 6.57 12.58
CA ASP A 119 10.76 5.50 12.26
C ASP A 119 10.32 5.52 10.78
N ILE A 120 10.87 6.42 9.97
CA ILE A 120 10.60 6.53 8.54
C ILE A 120 11.90 6.73 7.75
N LYS A 121 11.96 6.22 6.52
CA LYS A 121 13.13 6.45 5.67
C LYS A 121 13.12 7.86 5.10
N LEU A 122 14.08 8.69 5.48
CA LEU A 122 14.24 10.06 4.95
C LEU A 122 15.16 10.13 3.73
N ASP A 123 16.22 9.32 3.70
CA ASP A 123 17.24 9.42 2.66
C ASP A 123 16.83 8.70 1.36
N MET A 124 16.74 9.50 0.31
CA MET A 124 16.36 9.09 -1.03
C MET A 124 17.55 9.14 -1.99
N GLY A 125 18.41 8.12 -1.91
CA GLY A 125 19.43 7.87 -2.91
C GLY A 125 18.83 7.33 -4.22
N LEU A 126 19.55 7.51 -5.34
CA LEU A 126 19.17 7.01 -6.66
C LEU A 126 18.93 5.50 -6.70
N GLU A 127 19.56 4.74 -5.81
CA GLU A 127 19.38 3.29 -5.72
C GLU A 127 17.93 2.92 -5.39
N ASN A 128 17.21 3.73 -4.60
CA ASN A 128 15.80 3.47 -4.28
C ASN A 128 14.92 3.50 -5.54
N CYS A 129 15.26 4.37 -6.49
CA CYS A 129 14.55 4.49 -7.76
C CYS A 129 14.86 3.31 -8.69
N ARG A 130 16.08 2.76 -8.63
CA ARG A 130 16.53 1.65 -9.49
C ARG A 130 15.89 0.31 -9.14
N THR A 131 15.30 0.16 -7.95
CA THR A 131 14.50 -1.03 -7.62
C THR A 131 13.43 -1.31 -8.68
N CYS A 132 12.81 -0.24 -9.21
CA CYS A 132 11.78 -0.35 -10.25
C CYS A 132 12.23 0.15 -11.62
N HIS A 133 13.17 1.08 -11.67
CA HIS A 133 13.69 1.65 -12.90
C HIS A 133 15.09 1.12 -13.20
N ASN A 134 15.16 -0.18 -13.49
CA ASN A 134 16.37 -0.90 -13.88
C ASN A 134 16.32 -1.33 -15.35
N GLN A 135 17.48 -1.75 -15.87
CA GLN A 135 17.66 -2.09 -17.28
C GLN A 135 16.73 -3.22 -17.75
N GLU A 136 16.55 -4.26 -16.93
CA GLU A 136 15.67 -5.39 -17.21
C GLU A 136 14.23 -4.92 -17.48
N ARG A 137 13.66 -4.10 -16.58
CA ARG A 137 12.31 -3.56 -16.77
C ARG A 137 12.21 -2.51 -17.89
N VAL A 138 13.30 -1.85 -18.26
CA VAL A 138 13.32 -0.87 -19.36
C VAL A 138 13.33 -1.56 -20.72
N GLU A 139 14.05 -2.67 -20.84
CA GLU A 139 14.14 -3.46 -22.08
C GLU A 139 12.79 -4.11 -22.43
N ASP A 140 12.00 -4.53 -21.43
CA ASP A 140 10.70 -5.18 -21.63
C ASP A 140 9.63 -4.25 -22.24
N PHE A 141 9.73 -2.94 -22.04
CA PHE A 141 8.67 -1.99 -22.41
C PHE A 141 9.11 -0.91 -23.41
N ASP A 142 10.35 -0.94 -23.90
CA ASP A 142 10.98 0.11 -24.74
C ASP A 142 10.66 1.53 -24.23
N PHE A 143 10.62 1.67 -22.90
CA PHE A 143 10.17 2.87 -22.22
C PHE A 143 11.27 3.34 -21.29
N LYS A 144 11.83 4.53 -21.57
CA LYS A 144 12.84 5.16 -20.72
C LYS A 144 12.15 5.92 -19.58
N PRO A 145 12.16 5.42 -18.33
CA PRO A 145 11.50 6.08 -17.22
C PRO A 145 12.16 7.41 -16.88
N LEU A 146 11.34 8.40 -16.55
CA LEU A 146 11.79 9.67 -16.00
C LEU A 146 12.16 9.48 -14.53
N MET A 147 13.45 9.30 -14.25
CA MET A 147 13.98 9.22 -12.89
C MET A 147 13.82 10.53 -12.12
N TYR A 148 13.76 11.66 -12.83
CA TYR A 148 13.72 13.02 -12.27
C TYR A 148 12.36 13.71 -12.45
N GLY A 149 11.29 12.94 -12.64
CA GLY A 149 9.95 13.46 -12.92
C GLY A 149 9.21 14.08 -11.73
N GLY A 150 9.91 14.40 -10.64
CA GLY A 150 9.33 14.97 -9.41
C GLY A 150 8.64 13.93 -8.54
N ALA A 151 9.21 13.71 -7.36
CA ALA A 151 8.49 13.25 -6.19
C ALA A 151 9.02 14.13 -5.08
N HIS A 152 8.16 14.99 -4.54
CA HIS A 152 8.45 16.14 -3.66
C HIS A 152 9.22 17.30 -4.30
#